data_AF-A0A3D9KAI5-F1
#
_entry.id   AF-A0A3D9KAI5-F1
#
_cell.length_a   1.000
_cell.length_b   1.000
_cell.length_c   1.000
_cell.angle_alpha   90.00
_cell.angle_beta   90.00
_cell.angle_gamma   90.00
#
_symmetry.space_group_name_H-M   'P 1'
#
loop_
_entity.id
_entity.type
_entity.pdbx_description
1 polymer ?
#
loop_
_entity_poly.entity_id
_entity_poly.type
_entity_poly.pdbx_seq_one_letter_code
_entity_poly.pdbx_strand_id
1 'polypeptide(L)'
;MEKRNNHYIPQFYLKEFLDQRVNPPREPSVWVYDKHQGMLKQKGTHNVANLNGYYDLKLITGAITTVVEDYFSKSIEAPSSAVLKKITNQILN
;
A
#
# COMPACT_ATOMS: atom_id res chain seq x y z
N MET A 1 -18.85 0.33 -6.02
CA MET A 1 -17.56 -0.32 -6.34
C MET A 1 -16.58 0.14 -5.28
N GLU A 2 -16.03 -0.75 -4.47
CA GLU A 2 -15.05 -0.35 -3.44
C GLU A 2 -13.82 0.27 -4.11
N LYS A 3 -13.34 1.40 -3.56
CA LYS A 3 -12.11 2.05 -4.02
C LYS A 3 -10.95 1.06 -3.83
N ARG A 4 -10.12 0.90 -4.85
CA ARG A 4 -8.89 0.12 -4.73
C ARG A 4 -7.90 0.86 -3.85
N ASN A 5 -7.20 0.07 -3.06
CA ASN A 5 -6.12 0.50 -2.18
C ASN A 5 -4.90 0.86 -3.04
N ASN A 6 -4.75 2.14 -3.37
CA ASN A 6 -3.67 2.60 -4.26
C ASN A 6 -2.44 3.09 -3.49
N HIS A 7 -2.60 3.47 -2.22
CA HIS A 7 -1.50 3.93 -1.39
C HIS A 7 -1.08 2.84 -0.41
N TYR A 8 0.12 2.30 -0.56
CA TYR A 8 0.74 1.35 0.36
C TYR A 8 2.27 1.48 0.30
N ILE A 9 2.95 1.05 1.35
CA ILE A 9 4.42 0.96 1.32
C ILE A 9 4.79 -0.31 0.54
N PRO A 10 5.63 -0.23 -0.50
CA PRO A 10 6.08 -1.40 -1.23
C PRO A 10 6.72 -2.45 -0.32
N GLN A 11 6.33 -3.72 -0.49
CA GLN A 11 6.78 -4.81 0.37
C GLN A 11 8.30 -4.97 0.42
N PHE A 12 8.99 -4.68 -0.69
CA PHE A 12 10.45 -4.82 -0.75
C PHE A 12 11.15 -3.88 0.23
N TYR A 13 10.65 -2.65 0.42
CA TYR A 13 11.19 -1.74 1.44
C TYR A 13 10.96 -2.30 2.85
N LEU A 14 9.81 -2.91 3.10
CA LEU A 14 9.46 -3.43 4.43
C LEU A 14 10.25 -4.69 4.81
N LYS A 15 10.70 -5.48 3.82
CA LYS A 15 11.51 -6.68 4.05
C LYS A 15 12.84 -6.37 4.74
N GLU A 16 13.43 -5.20 4.48
CA GLU A 16 14.67 -4.74 5.11
C GLU A 16 14.52 -4.47 6.62
N PHE A 17 13.29 -4.33 7.12
CA PHE A 17 12.99 -4.10 8.54
C PHE A 17 12.55 -5.37 9.28
N LEU A 18 12.55 -6.53 8.61
CA LEU A 18 12.20 -7.80 9.24
C LEU A 18 13.34 -8.30 10.11
N ASP A 19 13.03 -8.75 11.32
CA ASP A 19 13.99 -9.45 12.16
C ASP A 19 14.24 -10.86 11.59
N GLN A 20 15.44 -11.07 11.05
CA GLN A 20 15.83 -12.34 10.43
C GLN A 20 16.12 -13.45 11.46
N ARG A 21 16.19 -13.12 12.76
CA ARG A 21 16.43 -14.09 13.84
C ARG A 21 15.16 -14.82 14.26
N VAL A 22 14.01 -14.48 13.66
CA VAL A 22 12.74 -15.12 13.96
C VAL A 22 12.76 -16.56 13.44
N ASN A 23 12.68 -17.52 14.35
CA ASN A 23 12.63 -18.95 14.02
C ASN A 23 11.17 -19.44 13.91
N PRO A 24 10.89 -20.44 13.05
CA PRO A 24 9.59 -21.10 12.98
C PRO A 24 9.12 -21.59 14.36
N PRO A 25 7.81 -21.50 14.69
CA PRO A 25 6.68 -21.22 13.79
C PRO A 25 6.30 -19.73 13.68
N ARG A 26 7.13 -18.80 14.17
CA ARG A 26 6.79 -17.39 14.18
C ARG A 26 7.11 -16.75 12.82
N GLU A 27 6.17 -15.97 12.29
CA GLU A 27 6.38 -15.23 11.05
C GLU A 27 7.15 -13.92 11.31
N PRO A 28 8.16 -13.57 10.49
CA PRO A 28 8.79 -12.26 10.53
C PRO A 28 7.75 -11.16 10.35
N SER A 29 7.81 -10.14 11.21
CA SER A 29 6.86 -9.03 11.21
C SER A 29 7.54 -7.70 11.48
N VAL A 30 6.90 -6.62 11.03
CA VAL A 30 7.27 -5.25 11.32
C VAL A 30 6.39 -4.69 12.42
N TRP A 31 6.95 -3.82 13.25
CA TRP A 31 6.18 -3.03 14.21
C TRP A 31 5.59 -1.81 13.51
N VAL A 32 4.28 -1.65 13.62
CA VAL A 32 3.54 -0.53 13.03
C VAL A 32 2.87 0.24 14.15
N TYR A 33 3.13 1.54 14.20
CA TYR A 33 2.44 2.45 15.10
C TYR A 33 1.28 3.13 14.38
N ASP A 34 0.07 2.90 14.87
CA ASP A 34 -1.15 3.54 14.40
C ASP A 34 -1.35 4.86 15.16
N LYS A 35 -1.05 5.97 14.49
CA LYS A 35 -1.15 7.31 15.11
C LYS A 35 -2.58 7.71 15.47
N HIS A 36 -3.58 7.18 14.77
CA HIS A 36 -4.98 7.52 15.04
C HIS A 36 -5.50 6.77 16.26
N GLN A 37 -5.12 5.50 16.40
CA GLN A 37 -5.51 4.67 17.53
C GLN A 37 -4.55 4.79 18.73
N GLY A 38 -3.36 5.36 18.53
CA GLY A 38 -2.31 5.39 19.55
C GLY A 38 -1.76 4.00 19.89
N MET A 39 -1.84 3.05 18.95
CA MET A 39 -1.56 1.64 19.21
C MET A 39 -0.35 1.13 18.43
N LEU A 40 0.48 0.33 19.08
CA LEU A 40 1.56 -0.44 18.45
C LEU A 40 1.07 -1.86 18.13
N LYS A 41 1.27 -2.31 16.88
CA LYS A 41 0.88 -3.66 16.43
C LYS A 41 1.95 -4.30 15.56
N GLN A 42 2.12 -5.62 15.66
CA GLN A 42 2.92 -6.39 14.72
C GLN A 42 2.09 -6.69 13.46
N LYS A 43 2.67 -6.47 12.28
CA LYS A 43 2.07 -6.84 11.00
C LYS A 43 3.10 -7.50 10.09
N GLY A 44 2.64 -8.41 9.23
CA GLY A 44 3.44 -8.87 8.10
C GLY A 44 3.69 -7.72 7.11
N THR A 45 4.56 -7.93 6.13
CA THR A 45 4.94 -6.89 5.15
C THR A 45 3.86 -6.56 4.13
N HIS A 46 2.79 -7.36 4.05
CA HIS A 46 1.72 -7.16 3.06
C HIS A 46 0.77 -6.03 3.45
N ASN A 47 0.57 -5.06 2.54
CA ASN A 47 -0.37 -3.94 2.68
C ASN A 47 -0.20 -3.12 3.97
N VAL A 48 1.04 -2.94 4.44
CA VAL A 48 1.34 -2.06 5.57
C VAL A 48 1.17 -0.60 5.16
N ALA A 49 0.59 0.20 6.06
CA ALA A 49 0.24 1.60 5.83
C ALA A 49 -0.66 1.83 4.59
N ASN A 50 -1.49 0.84 4.30
CA ASN A 50 -2.47 0.96 3.24
C ASN A 50 -3.56 1.98 3.61
N LEU A 51 -3.72 3.02 2.79
CA LEU A 51 -4.65 4.12 3.00
C LEU A 51 -5.55 4.31 1.78
N ASN A 52 -6.84 4.44 2.04
CA ASN A 52 -7.83 4.79 1.03
C ASN A 52 -8.06 6.30 0.99
N GLY A 53 -8.27 6.83 -0.21
CA GLY A 53 -8.57 8.24 -0.41
C GLY A 53 -7.43 9.13 0.06
N TYR A 54 -6.18 8.70 -0.10
CA TYR A 54 -5.01 9.47 0.29
C TYR A 54 -4.97 10.82 -0.44
N TYR A 55 -5.43 10.84 -1.70
CA TYR A 55 -5.55 12.05 -2.50
C TYR A 55 -6.97 12.63 -2.53
N ASP A 56 -7.86 12.21 -1.62
CA ASP A 56 -9.18 12.82 -1.49
C ASP A 56 -9.02 14.28 -1.00
N LEU A 57 -9.64 15.22 -1.70
CA LEU A 57 -9.55 16.66 -1.38
C LEU A 57 -10.88 17.15 -0.82
N LYS A 58 -10.83 17.96 0.23
CA LYS A 58 -12.02 18.66 0.74
C LYS A 58 -12.18 19.99 0.00
N LEU A 59 -13.30 20.13 -0.72
CA LEU A 59 -13.66 21.35 -1.43
C LEU A 59 -14.09 22.45 -0.46
N ILE A 60 -14.10 23.70 -0.93
CA ILE A 60 -14.59 24.87 -0.16
C ILE A 60 -16.05 24.67 0.27
N THR A 61 -16.84 23.94 -0.52
CA THR A 61 -18.23 23.56 -0.21
C THR A 61 -18.35 22.52 0.91
N GLY A 62 -17.23 21.97 1.41
CA GLY A 62 -17.18 20.90 2.40
C GLY A 62 -17.30 19.49 1.81
N ALA A 63 -17.64 19.35 0.53
CA ALA A 63 -17.69 18.06 -0.16
C ALA A 63 -16.30 17.47 -0.37
N ILE A 64 -16.18 16.14 -0.31
CA ILE A 64 -14.95 15.42 -0.60
C ILE A 64 -14.95 15.05 -2.09
N THR A 65 -13.93 15.49 -2.82
CA THR A 65 -13.69 15.08 -4.20
C THR A 65 -12.63 13.99 -4.28
N THR A 66 -12.84 13.05 -5.19
CA THR A 66 -12.00 11.86 -5.40
C THR A 66 -11.31 11.91 -6.77
N VAL A 67 -11.44 13.03 -7.49
CA VAL A 67 -11.01 13.16 -8.90
C VAL A 67 -9.53 12.82 -9.10
N VAL A 68 -8.68 13.22 -8.16
CA VAL A 68 -7.23 12.93 -8.22
C VAL A 68 -6.97 11.44 -8.03
N GLU A 69 -7.58 10.83 -7.01
CA GLU A 69 -7.49 9.40 -6.74
C GLU A 69 -8.00 8.58 -7.94
N ASP A 70 -9.12 8.99 -8.52
CA ASP A 70 -9.71 8.38 -9.71
C ASP A 70 -8.79 8.46 -10.94
N TYR A 71 -8.14 9.61 -11.15
CA TYR A 71 -7.21 9.81 -12.26
C TYR A 71 -5.98 8.90 -12.13
N PHE A 72 -5.32 8.88 -10.96
CA PHE A 72 -4.16 8.00 -10.75
C PHE A 72 -4.53 6.52 -10.97
N SER A 73 -5.65 6.07 -10.39
CA SER A 73 -6.08 4.69 -10.51
C SER A 73 -6.38 4.28 -11.95
N LYS A 74 -7.15 5.09 -12.69
CA LYS A 74 -7.66 4.74 -14.03
C LYS A 74 -6.68 5.06 -15.15
N SER A 75 -5.98 6.19 -15.07
CA SER A 75 -5.17 6.70 -16.17
C SER A 75 -3.69 6.34 -16.06
N ILE A 76 -3.19 6.02 -14.86
CA ILE A 76 -1.77 5.73 -14.64
C ILE A 76 -1.60 4.28 -14.18
N GLU A 77 -2.11 3.94 -13.01
CA GLU A 77 -1.80 2.66 -12.36
C GLU A 77 -2.35 1.46 -13.12
N ALA A 78 -3.63 1.49 -13.53
CA ALA A 78 -4.23 0.39 -14.27
C ALA A 78 -3.51 0.11 -15.61
N PRO A 79 -3.26 1.10 -16.49
CA PRO A 79 -2.47 0.90 -17.71
C PRO A 79 -1.04 0.42 -17.42
N SER A 80 -0.33 1.05 -16.47
CA SER A 80 1.04 0.67 -16.12
C SER A 80 1.13 -0.75 -15.57
N SER A 81 0.12 -1.22 -14.84
CA SER A 81 0.12 -2.57 -14.25
C SER A 81 0.27 -3.69 -15.29
N ALA A 82 -0.32 -3.52 -16.48
CA ALA A 82 -0.24 -4.50 -17.55
C ALA A 82 1.19 -4.59 -18.13
N VAL A 83 1.85 -3.44 -18.28
CA VAL A 83 3.24 -3.36 -18.77
C VAL A 83 4.21 -3.90 -17.72
N LEU A 84 4.06 -3.47 -16.46
CA LEU A 84 4.90 -3.92 -15.36
C LEU A 84 4.82 -5.44 -15.18
N LYS A 85 3.63 -6.04 -15.25
CA LYS A 85 3.48 -7.50 -15.19
C LYS A 85 4.26 -8.22 -16.30
N LYS A 86 4.27 -7.67 -17.52
CA LYS A 86 5.05 -8.25 -18.63
C LYS A 86 6.55 -8.19 -18.34
N ILE A 87 7.05 -7.05 -17.86
CA ILE A 87 8.46 -6.88 -17.51
C ILE A 87 8.87 -7.83 -16.39
N THR A 88 8.11 -7.87 -15.29
CA THR A 88 8.42 -8.72 -14.13
C THR A 88 8.42 -10.21 -14.49
N ASN A 89 7.48 -10.65 -15.34
CA ASN A 89 7.42 -12.05 -15.80
C ASN A 89 8.60 -12.42 -16.72
N GLN A 90 9.19 -11.47 -17.43
CA GLN A 90 10.38 -11.72 -18.26
C GLN A 90 11.67 -11.80 -17.45
N ILE A 91 11.75 -11.09 -16.32
CA ILE A 91 12.93 -11.07 -15.44
C ILE A 91 12.98 -12.32 -14.54
N LEU A 92 11.82 -12.91 -14.24
CA LEU A 92 11.70 -14.10 -13.36
C LEU A 92 11.74 -15.44 -14.11
N ASN A 93 11.86 -15.42 -15.44
CA ASN A 93 12.11 -16.59 -16.29
C ASN A 93 13.56 -16.60 -16.75
#